data_AF-A0A8S3VYH3-F1
#
_entry.id   AF-A0A8S3VYH3-F1
#
_cell.length_a   1.000
_cell.length_b   1.000
_cell.length_c   1.000
_cell.angle_alpha   90.00
_cell.angle_beta   90.00
_cell.angle_gamma   90.00
#
_symmetry.space_group_name_H-M   'P 1'
#
loop_
_entity.id
_entity.type
_entity.pdbx_description
1 polymer ?
#
loop_
_entity_poly.entity_id
_entity_poly.type
_entity_poly.pdbx_seq_one_letter_code
_entity_poly.pdbx_strand_id
1 'polypeptide(L)'
;MLMPSCAVFTSCCVERESRVTKTESLVLKTATQRLLPPWLCARYGYLSAGMMCARSPYPNESPSSGDSGSALITDDFQQIGLVSFIFSDYPNTPIYTNVSYYYDWITRKSLILYCG
;
A
#
# COMPACT_ATOMS: atom_id res chain seq x y z
N MET A 1 9.49 -19.11 7.38
CA MET A 1 9.06 -17.83 7.99
C MET A 1 7.78 -17.39 7.31
N LEU A 2 6.65 -17.36 8.03
CA LEU A 2 5.43 -16.73 7.53
C LEU A 2 5.67 -15.22 7.44
N MET A 3 5.36 -14.60 6.31
CA MET A 3 5.34 -13.14 6.22
C MET A 3 4.00 -12.64 6.82
N PRO A 4 3.99 -11.59 7.65
CA PRO A 4 2.77 -11.08 8.25
C PRO A 4 1.80 -10.58 7.16
N SER A 5 0.51 -10.84 7.36
CA SER A 5 -0.55 -10.26 6.55
C SER A 5 -0.76 -8.80 6.94
N CYS A 6 -1.10 -7.96 5.97
CA CYS A 6 -1.41 -6.56 6.17
C CYS A 6 -2.69 -6.22 5.40
N ALA A 7 -3.36 -5.14 5.77
CA ALA A 7 -4.53 -4.64 5.08
C ALA A 7 -4.33 -3.17 4.67
N VAL A 8 -4.81 -2.83 3.49
CA VAL A 8 -4.99 -1.44 3.06
C VAL A 8 -6.47 -1.11 3.17
N PHE A 9 -6.78 0.03 3.78
CA PHE A 9 -8.11 0.59 3.67
C PHE A 9 -8.22 1.31 2.33
N THR A 10 -9.16 0.84 1.50
CA THR A 10 -9.39 1.32 0.13
C THR A 10 -10.76 1.98 0.08
N SER A 11 -10.81 3.22 -0.39
CA SER A 11 -12.04 3.97 -0.58
C SER A 11 -12.69 3.71 -1.94
N CYS A 12 -12.04 3.02 -2.90
CA CYS A 12 -12.69 2.70 -4.17
C CYS A 12 -12.18 1.44 -4.86
N CYS A 13 -13.18 0.73 -5.41
CA CYS A 13 -13.18 -0.09 -6.61
C CYS A 13 -12.45 -1.44 -6.55
N VAL A 14 -13.29 -2.48 -6.59
CA VAL A 14 -12.93 -3.88 -6.88
C VAL A 14 -12.54 -3.91 -8.35
N GLU A 15 -11.31 -4.33 -8.69
CA GLU A 15 -10.94 -4.61 -10.08
C GLU A 15 -11.56 -5.94 -10.52
N ARG A 16 -12.88 -6.00 -10.63
CA ARG A 16 -13.50 -7.08 -11.42
C ARG A 16 -13.07 -6.86 -12.87
N GLU A 17 -12.12 -7.67 -13.31
CA GLU A 17 -11.77 -7.92 -14.70
C GLU A 17 -13.05 -8.23 -15.49
N SER A 18 -13.67 -7.20 -16.06
CA SER A 18 -14.59 -7.23 -17.20
C SER A 18 -14.99 -5.79 -17.51
N ARG A 19 -14.60 -5.35 -18.71
CA ARG A 19 -15.25 -4.29 -19.50
C ARG A 19 -16.60 -3.84 -18.89
N VAL A 20 -16.70 -2.56 -18.51
CA VAL A 20 -17.91 -1.79 -18.13
C VAL A 20 -18.11 -1.55 -16.60
N THR A 21 -18.04 -0.26 -16.25
CA THR A 21 -18.37 0.44 -14.98
C THR A 21 -17.33 0.48 -13.84
N LYS A 22 -16.60 1.60 -13.77
CA LYS A 22 -15.91 2.11 -12.59
C LYS A 22 -16.98 2.54 -11.57
N THR A 23 -17.48 1.61 -10.77
CA THR A 23 -18.53 1.90 -9.78
C THR A 23 -17.87 2.46 -8.53
N GLU A 24 -18.02 3.77 -8.33
CA GLU A 24 -17.66 4.46 -7.09
C GLU A 24 -18.30 3.75 -5.89
N SER A 25 -17.51 3.50 -4.85
CA SER A 25 -18.00 2.87 -3.63
C SER A 25 -18.39 3.95 -2.64
N LEU A 26 -19.63 3.93 -2.13
CA LEU A 26 -20.03 4.80 -1.01
C LEU A 26 -19.50 4.31 0.34
N VAL A 27 -18.96 3.07 0.39
CA VAL A 27 -18.43 2.45 1.60
C VAL A 27 -16.94 2.16 1.47
N LEU A 28 -16.22 2.35 2.57
CA LEU A 28 -14.82 1.97 2.68
C LEU A 28 -14.69 0.45 2.56
N LYS A 29 -13.74 0.00 1.76
CA LYS A 29 -13.38 -1.39 1.53
C LYS A 29 -12.00 -1.66 2.12
N THR A 30 -11.63 -2.94 2.14
CA THR A 30 -10.32 -3.39 2.58
C THR A 30 -9.69 -4.26 1.49
N ALA A 31 -8.38 -4.15 1.35
CA ALA A 31 -7.58 -4.98 0.46
C ALA A 31 -6.43 -5.62 1.26
N THR A 32 -6.43 -6.94 1.37
CA THR A 32 -5.42 -7.75 2.01
C THR A 32 -4.16 -7.79 1.16
N GLN A 33 -3.01 -7.58 1.79
CA GLN A 33 -1.71 -7.51 1.14
C GLN A 33 -0.69 -8.35 1.92
N ARG A 34 0.24 -8.97 1.19
CA ARG A 34 1.43 -9.60 1.77
C ARG A 34 2.66 -8.84 1.33
N LEU A 35 3.46 -8.41 2.31
CA LEU A 35 4.74 -7.77 2.02
C LEU A 35 5.62 -8.71 1.20
N LEU A 36 6.26 -8.16 0.18
CA LEU A 36 7.26 -8.87 -0.60
C LEU A 36 8.66 -8.46 -0.13
N PRO A 37 9.64 -9.37 -0.19
CA PRO A 37 11.01 -9.02 0.18
C PRO A 37 11.60 -8.01 -0.82
N PRO A 38 12.52 -7.11 -0.39
CA PRO A 38 13.02 -6.02 -1.23
C PRO A 38 13.62 -6.47 -2.57
N TRP A 39 14.34 -7.61 -2.57
CA TRP A 39 14.93 -8.17 -3.80
C TRP A 39 13.88 -8.61 -4.83
N LEU A 40 12.71 -9.03 -4.38
CA LEU A 40 11.60 -9.40 -5.27
C LEU A 40 10.92 -8.13 -5.78
N CYS A 41 10.73 -7.13 -4.91
CA CYS A 41 10.20 -5.83 -5.31
C CYS A 41 11.05 -5.15 -6.40
N ALA A 42 12.37 -5.22 -6.28
CA ALA A 42 13.31 -4.65 -7.26
C ALA A 42 13.22 -5.31 -8.66
N ARG A 43 12.56 -6.48 -8.80
CA ARG A 43 12.33 -7.09 -10.12
C ARG A 43 11.23 -6.40 -10.92
N TYR A 44 10.33 -5.67 -10.26
CA TYR A 44 9.22 -4.98 -10.92
C TYR A 44 9.60 -3.59 -11.44
N GLY A 45 10.70 -3.03 -10.95
CA GLY A 45 11.21 -1.73 -11.37
C GLY A 45 12.26 -1.18 -10.40
N TYR A 46 12.76 0.01 -10.72
CA TYR A 46 13.67 0.72 -9.81
C TYR A 46 12.90 1.22 -8.59
N LEU A 47 13.29 0.75 -7.40
CA LEU A 47 12.71 1.16 -6.13
C LEU A 47 13.80 1.77 -5.24
N SER A 48 13.50 2.92 -4.66
CA SER A 48 14.39 3.56 -3.68
C SER A 48 14.27 2.87 -2.31
N ALA A 49 15.22 3.11 -1.42
CA ALA A 49 15.22 2.52 -0.07
C ALA A 49 13.99 2.92 0.78
N GLY A 50 13.37 4.07 0.47
CA GLY A 50 12.13 4.53 1.09
C GLY A 50 10.86 3.91 0.52
N MET A 51 10.98 2.93 -0.37
CA MET A 51 9.86 2.23 -1.01
C MET A 51 9.82 0.76 -0.60
N MET A 52 8.63 0.18 -0.64
CA MET A 52 8.39 -1.25 -0.49
C MET A 52 7.23 -1.68 -1.38
N CYS A 53 7.05 -2.97 -1.58
CA CYS A 53 5.94 -3.49 -2.36
C CYS A 53 5.23 -4.62 -1.61
N ALA A 54 3.95 -4.78 -1.91
CA ALA A 54 3.15 -5.87 -1.41
C ALA A 54 2.30 -6.43 -2.55
N ARG A 55 1.74 -7.62 -2.34
CA ARG A 55 0.84 -8.24 -3.30
C ARG A 55 -0.29 -8.95 -2.57
N SER A 56 -1.50 -8.83 -3.10
CA SER A 56 -2.63 -9.56 -2.56
C SER A 56 -2.48 -11.07 -2.80
N PRO A 57 -2.83 -11.91 -1.82
CA PRO A 57 -2.97 -13.35 -2.05
C PRO A 57 -4.22 -13.70 -2.86
N TYR A 58 -5.16 -12.76 -3.02
CA TYR A 58 -6.39 -12.94 -3.76
C TYR A 58 -6.30 -12.28 -5.14
N PRO A 59 -6.86 -12.89 -6.19
CA PRO A 59 -6.89 -12.27 -7.51
C PRO A 59 -7.75 -11.00 -7.47
N ASN A 60 -7.39 -10.01 -8.28
CA ASN A 60 -8.21 -8.81 -8.50
C ASN A 60 -8.46 -7.95 -7.24
N GLU A 61 -7.58 -8.07 -6.25
CA GLU A 61 -7.61 -7.30 -5.02
C GLU A 61 -6.33 -6.47 -4.91
N SER A 62 -6.47 -5.16 -5.14
CA SER A 62 -5.39 -4.19 -5.12
C SER A 62 -5.97 -2.83 -4.72
N PRO A 63 -5.19 -1.92 -4.11
CA PRO A 63 -5.59 -0.52 -4.01
C PRO A 63 -5.89 0.06 -5.40
N SER A 64 -6.87 0.95 -5.49
CA SER A 64 -7.22 1.62 -6.75
C SER A 64 -6.56 2.99 -6.87
N SER A 65 -6.75 3.64 -8.02
CA SER A 65 -6.24 4.99 -8.31
C SER A 65 -6.63 6.06 -7.27
N GLY A 66 -7.75 5.88 -6.56
CA GLY A 66 -8.23 6.81 -5.54
C GLY A 66 -7.62 6.60 -4.15
N ASP A 67 -6.85 5.53 -3.95
CA ASP A 67 -6.32 5.15 -2.63
C ASP A 67 -4.90 5.67 -2.39
N SER A 68 -4.34 6.47 -3.29
CA SER A 68 -3.00 7.05 -3.11
C SER A 68 -2.95 7.84 -1.79
N GLY A 69 -1.93 7.57 -0.98
CA GLY A 69 -1.75 8.12 0.36
C GLY A 69 -2.49 7.36 1.47
N SER A 70 -3.30 6.34 1.17
CA SER A 70 -3.95 5.54 2.20
C SER A 70 -2.96 4.63 2.93
N ALA A 71 -3.31 4.24 4.17
CA ALA A 71 -2.44 3.48 5.03
C ALA A 71 -2.44 1.98 4.69
N LEU A 72 -1.24 1.39 4.60
CA LEU A 72 -1.02 -0.05 4.72
C LEU A 72 -0.74 -0.37 6.20
N ILE A 73 -1.60 -1.20 6.80
CA ILE A 73 -1.65 -1.43 8.24
C ILE A 73 -1.49 -2.92 8.53
N THR A 74 -0.75 -3.28 9.57
CA THR A 74 -0.61 -4.67 10.05
C THR A 74 -1.84 -5.11 10.84
N ASP A 75 -1.96 -6.40 11.13
CA ASP A 75 -3.04 -6.92 12.00
C ASP A 75 -3.03 -6.26 13.41
N ASP A 76 -1.84 -5.86 13.90
CA ASP A 76 -1.67 -5.11 15.17
C ASP A 76 -1.86 -3.58 15.03
N PHE A 77 -2.54 -3.11 13.98
CA PHE A 77 -2.86 -1.70 13.72
C PHE A 77 -1.67 -0.74 13.54
N GLN A 78 -0.48 -1.25 13.18
CA GLN A 78 0.67 -0.40 12.87
C GLN A 78 0.65 0.01 11.41
N GLN A 79 0.73 1.32 11.15
CA GLN A 79 0.88 1.83 9.79
C GLN A 79 2.33 1.67 9.32
N ILE A 80 2.55 0.73 8.41
CA ILE A 80 3.88 0.42 7.87
C ILE A 80 4.11 1.03 6.49
N GLY A 81 3.03 1.44 5.80
CA GLY A 81 3.12 1.98 4.45
C GLY A 81 2.08 3.02 4.10
N LEU A 82 2.35 3.73 3.00
CA LEU A 82 1.41 4.60 2.30
C LEU A 82 1.29 4.15 0.85
N VAL A 83 0.08 3.95 0.33
CA VAL A 83 -0.12 3.63 -1.10
C VAL A 83 0.51 4.75 -1.94
N SER A 84 1.39 4.39 -2.89
CA SER A 84 2.04 5.37 -3.76
C SER A 84 1.52 5.23 -5.19
N PHE A 85 1.94 4.20 -5.90
CA PHE A 85 1.58 3.96 -7.30
C PHE A 85 1.60 2.46 -7.63
N ILE A 86 1.11 2.12 -8.81
CA ILE A 86 1.08 0.75 -9.34
C ILE A 86 1.69 0.79 -10.75
N PHE A 87 2.58 -0.15 -11.06
CA PHE A 87 3.07 -0.33 -12.42
C PHE A 87 1.99 -0.97 -13.29
N SER A 88 1.79 -0.46 -14.51
CA SER A 88 0.81 -1.01 -15.46
C SER A 88 1.02 -2.49 -15.75
N ASP A 89 2.28 -2.93 -15.78
CA ASP A 89 2.66 -4.31 -16.08
C ASP A 89 2.44 -5.25 -14.88
N TYR A 90 2.22 -4.69 -13.69
CA TYR A 90 2.08 -5.41 -12.42
C TYR A 90 0.92 -4.86 -11.57
N PRO A 91 -0.34 -4.93 -12.06
CA PRO A 91 -1.49 -4.28 -11.43
C PRO A 91 -1.80 -4.79 -10.01
N ASN A 92 -1.41 -6.03 -9.71
CA ASN A 92 -1.59 -6.66 -8.41
C ASN A 92 -0.43 -6.42 -7.42
N THR A 93 0.57 -5.60 -7.79
CA THR A 93 1.75 -5.34 -6.95
C THR A 93 1.92 -3.84 -6.70
N PRO A 94 1.08 -3.25 -5.84
CA PRO A 94 1.20 -1.86 -5.45
C PRO A 94 2.55 -1.55 -4.78
N ILE A 95 3.06 -0.37 -5.08
CA ILE A 95 4.25 0.22 -4.44
C ILE A 95 3.79 1.17 -3.36
N TYR A 96 4.44 1.07 -2.21
CA TYR A 96 4.18 1.87 -1.02
C TYR A 96 5.41 2.67 -0.63
N THR A 97 5.18 3.84 -0.05
CA THR A 97 6.20 4.51 0.76
C THR A 97 6.39 3.71 2.05
N ASN A 98 7.61 3.33 2.39
CA ASN A 98 7.94 2.60 3.61
C ASN A 98 7.97 3.56 4.80
N VAL A 99 6.94 3.54 5.65
CA VAL A 99 6.81 4.46 6.79
C VAL A 99 7.93 4.24 7.81
N SER A 100 8.37 3.00 7.98
CA SER A 100 9.46 2.66 8.91
C SER A 100 10.78 3.32 8.50
N TYR A 101 11.05 3.45 7.19
CA TYR A 101 12.22 4.16 6.67
C TYR A 101 12.22 5.65 7.05
N TYR A 102 11.03 6.27 7.12
CA TYR A 102 10.87 7.70 7.43
C TYR A 102 10.56 7.97 8.91
N TYR A 103 10.56 6.97 9.78
CA TYR A 103 10.13 7.09 11.18
C TYR A 103 10.83 8.23 11.94
N ASP A 104 12.16 8.32 11.84
CA ASP A 104 12.94 9.38 12.49
C ASP A 104 12.58 10.77 11.98
N TRP A 105 12.38 10.89 10.66
CA TRP A 105 11.99 12.15 10.04
C TRP A 105 10.59 12.57 10.48
N ILE A 106 9.63 11.64 10.48
CA ILE A 106 8.26 11.87 10.97
C ILE A 106 8.31 12.35 12.42
N THR A 107 9.01 11.62 13.29
CA THR A 107 9.10 11.93 14.72
C THR A 107 9.69 13.33 14.97
N ARG A 108 10.80 13.67 14.31
CA ARG A 108 11.41 15.00 14.44
C ARG A 108 10.49 16.11 13.96
N LYS A 109 9.79 15.92 12.84
CA LYS A 109 8.88 16.94 12.27
C LYS A 109 7.61 17.09 13.10
N SER A 110 7.05 16.00 13.62
CA SER A 110 5.90 16.05 14.52
C SER A 110 6.23 16.79 15.83
N LEU A 111 7.41 16.55 16.42
CA LEU A 111 7.82 17.28 17.62
C LEU A 111 7.90 18.80 17.39
N ILE A 112 8.47 19.22 16.26
CA ILE A 112 8.56 20.65 15.90
C ILE A 112 7.17 21.27 15.69
N LEU A 113 6.20 20.51 15.16
CA LEU A 113 4.86 21.00 14.89
C LEU A 113 3.99 21.11 16.15
N TYR A 114 4.16 20.21 17.13
CA TYR A 114 3.30 20.13 18.31
C TYR A 114 3.93 20.70 19.59
N CYS A 115 5.24 20.89 19.64
CA CYS A 115 5.95 21.49 20.76
C CYS A 115 6.68 22.77 20.29
N GLY A 116 5.92 23.86 20.19
CA GLY A 116 6.44 25.23 20.11
C GLY A 116 6.65 25.82 21.50
#